data_AF-A0A5J9W949-F1
#
_entry.id   AF-A0A5J9W949-F1
#
_cell.length_a   1.000
_cell.length_b   1.000
_cell.length_c   1.000
_cell.angle_alpha   90.00
_cell.angle_beta   90.00
_cell.angle_gamma   90.00
#
_symmetry.space_group_name_H-M   'P 1'
#
loop_
_entity.id
_entity.type
_entity.pdbx_description
1 polymer ?
#
loop_
_entity_poly.entity_id
_entity_poly.type
_entity_poly.pdbx_seq_one_letter_code
_entity_poly.pdbx_strand_id
1 'polypeptide(L)'
;MSKTLAKYLVQLNRALVRRLRPLAVRAQPPARPPPHELAATLDDTLAADGGVAVCKVEGGLLMSSSTFPYFMLMGGGDVVVGVGGLGCSFDSLFHKHCKEVYVPTELARRQWHPLPRRRHPKPLIFHDGRTAFRPTPSATLAMFGWLPLGAALAIARTFVFLLLPFALSTPLLAALGMHSRAIPNSSSSASASASVSTTTNLFASNHRSLLDPLYIAAAVRRADLAAATYSISRLSELLSPIATFRLTRDRAADRAAMQARLRGGGGGGLVVCPEGTTCREPFLLRFSPLFAELGRDVAPVALHSEVGMFHGTTAGGWKALDPLFFLMNPVPAYVVHFLDAVECGGGPEAAKAVANEVQRRIAEALGYTCTGLTRRDKYLMLAGNEGLVGGDLQGTKSSTACTS
;
A
#
# COMPACT_ATOMS: atom_id res chain seq x y z
N MET A 1 24.51 1.49 -26.74
CA MET A 1 23.50 2.58 -26.90
C MET A 1 24.20 3.88 -27.22
N SER A 2 23.80 4.59 -28.29
CA SER A 2 24.41 5.86 -28.68
C SER A 2 24.15 6.96 -27.64
N LYS A 3 25.14 7.81 -27.37
CA LYS A 3 25.04 9.00 -26.49
C LYS A 3 23.85 9.90 -26.88
N THR A 4 23.45 9.88 -28.15
CA THR A 4 22.31 10.62 -28.69
C THR A 4 20.96 10.07 -28.21
N LEU A 5 20.82 8.74 -28.16
CA LEU A 5 19.61 8.08 -27.67
C LEU A 5 19.41 8.33 -26.17
N ALA A 6 20.48 8.30 -25.38
CA ALA A 6 20.44 8.60 -23.96
C ALA A 6 20.02 10.06 -23.70
N LYS A 7 20.57 11.03 -24.45
CA LYS A 7 20.16 12.44 -24.37
C LYS A 7 18.69 12.64 -24.75
N TYR A 8 18.21 11.96 -25.79
CA TYR A 8 16.82 12.04 -26.23
C TYR A 8 15.86 11.48 -25.18
N LEU A 9 16.18 10.32 -24.58
CA LEU A 9 15.37 9.71 -23.52
C LEU A 9 15.33 10.58 -22.26
N VAL A 10 16.44 11.23 -21.89
CA VAL A 10 16.48 12.20 -20.77
C VAL A 10 15.62 13.43 -21.06
N GLN A 11 15.64 13.95 -22.29
CA GLN A 11 14.79 15.06 -22.69
C GLN A 11 13.31 14.69 -22.72
N LEU A 12 12.98 13.49 -23.23
CA LEU A 12 11.62 12.95 -23.22
C LEU A 12 11.11 12.74 -21.80
N ASN A 13 11.94 12.20 -20.91
CA ASN A 13 11.62 12.08 -19.48
C ASN A 13 11.37 13.47 -18.85
N ARG A 14 12.25 14.45 -19.09
CA ARG A 14 12.04 15.83 -18.61
C ARG A 14 10.75 16.45 -19.14
N ALA A 15 10.39 16.18 -20.39
CA ALA A 15 9.14 16.64 -20.99
C ALA A 15 7.92 15.95 -20.38
N LEU A 16 7.98 14.63 -20.15
CA LEU A 16 6.94 13.85 -19.47
C LEU A 16 6.75 14.33 -18.03
N VAL A 17 7.84 14.48 -17.27
CA VAL A 17 7.82 15.00 -15.90
C VAL A 17 7.21 16.40 -15.84
N ARG A 18 7.57 17.30 -16.76
CA ARG A 18 6.97 18.64 -16.83
C ARG A 18 5.47 18.60 -17.17
N ARG A 19 5.02 17.66 -18.00
CA ARG A 19 3.60 17.47 -18.34
C ARG A 19 2.79 16.79 -17.24
N LEU A 20 3.43 15.96 -16.41
CA LEU A 20 2.81 15.30 -15.26
C LEU A 20 2.81 16.18 -13.99
N ARG A 21 3.69 17.18 -13.92
CA ARG A 21 3.81 18.13 -12.79
C ARG A 21 2.51 18.87 -12.41
N PRO A 22 1.63 19.27 -13.35
CA PRO A 22 0.33 19.86 -13.02
C PRO A 22 -0.73 18.84 -12.56
N LEU A 23 -0.53 17.54 -12.85
CA LEU A 23 -1.38 16.44 -12.37
C LEU A 23 -0.96 15.96 -10.97
N ALA A 24 0.33 16.14 -10.64
CA ALA A 24 0.84 16.07 -9.28
C ALA A 24 0.43 17.35 -8.53
N VAL A 25 -0.83 17.39 -8.08
CA VAL A 25 -1.31 18.38 -7.11
C VAL A 25 -0.29 18.45 -5.97
N ARG A 26 0.14 19.67 -5.64
CA ARG A 26 1.01 20.00 -4.50
C ARG A 26 0.71 19.04 -3.34
N ALA A 27 1.68 18.21 -2.97
CA ALA A 27 1.54 17.20 -1.92
C ALA A 27 0.99 17.83 -0.64
N GLN A 28 -0.32 17.76 -0.50
CA GLN A 28 -1.11 18.23 0.61
C GLN A 28 -2.05 17.05 0.89
N PRO A 29 -2.14 16.56 2.13
CA PRO A 29 -3.03 15.47 2.46
C PRO A 29 -4.45 15.77 1.95
N PRO A 30 -5.19 14.77 1.44
CA PRO A 30 -6.54 14.97 0.92
C PRO A 30 -7.42 15.63 1.99
N ALA A 31 -8.25 16.59 1.58
CA ALA A 31 -9.17 17.26 2.49
C ALA A 31 -10.10 16.25 3.20
N ARG A 32 -10.28 16.44 4.50
CA ARG A 32 -11.11 15.64 5.43
C ARG A 32 -12.44 15.21 4.77
N PRO A 33 -12.79 13.92 4.77
CA PRO A 33 -14.15 13.50 4.45
C PRO A 33 -15.10 13.82 5.63
N PRO A 34 -16.37 14.19 5.38
CA PRO A 34 -17.36 14.37 6.44
C PRO A 34 -17.60 13.03 7.18
N PRO A 35 -17.97 13.08 8.48
CA PRO A 35 -18.24 11.87 9.26
C PRO A 35 -19.46 11.13 8.72
N HIS A 36 -19.35 9.82 8.50
CA HIS A 36 -20.47 8.92 8.24
C HIS A 36 -20.49 7.80 9.29
N GLU A 37 -21.63 7.67 9.97
CA GLU A 37 -22.02 6.46 10.67
C GLU A 37 -22.22 5.34 9.64
N LEU A 38 -21.50 4.23 9.78
CA LEU A 38 -21.80 3.00 9.08
C LEU A 38 -21.73 1.84 10.08
N ALA A 39 -22.90 1.53 10.65
CA ALA A 39 -23.17 0.21 11.21
C ALA A 39 -23.77 -0.63 10.08
N ALA A 40 -23.08 -1.68 9.67
CA ALA A 40 -23.67 -2.76 8.90
C ALA A 40 -23.02 -4.07 9.38
N THR A 41 -23.81 -4.81 10.14
CA THR A 41 -23.55 -6.19 10.59
C THR A 41 -23.50 -7.12 9.37
N LEU A 42 -22.45 -7.93 9.30
CA LEU A 42 -22.33 -9.04 8.36
C LEU A 42 -23.11 -10.22 8.94
N ASP A 43 -24.21 -10.62 8.30
CA ASP A 43 -24.86 -11.89 8.58
C ASP A 43 -24.13 -13.01 7.85
N ASP A 44 -23.65 -13.97 8.63
CA ASP A 44 -23.14 -15.26 8.19
C ASP A 44 -24.30 -16.13 7.70
N THR A 45 -24.25 -16.59 6.47
CA THR A 45 -24.84 -17.87 6.06
C THR A 45 -24.27 -18.25 4.71
N LEU A 46 -23.53 -19.37 4.66
CA LEU A 46 -23.69 -20.37 3.62
C LEU A 46 -22.93 -21.63 4.04
N ALA A 47 -23.74 -22.64 4.36
CA ALA A 47 -23.34 -23.98 4.70
C ALA A 47 -22.86 -24.77 3.48
N ALA A 48 -22.17 -25.87 3.80
CA ALA A 48 -21.72 -26.95 2.94
C ALA A 48 -22.75 -27.43 1.91
N ASP A 49 -22.32 -27.76 0.69
CA ASP A 49 -22.16 -29.15 0.24
C ASP A 49 -21.56 -29.18 -1.19
N GLY A 50 -20.91 -30.29 -1.55
CA GLY A 50 -20.32 -30.49 -2.87
C GLY A 50 -21.38 -30.60 -3.97
N GLY A 51 -21.53 -29.57 -4.79
CA GLY A 51 -22.42 -29.59 -5.96
C GLY A 51 -22.04 -28.53 -6.99
N VAL A 52 -22.09 -28.90 -8.27
CA VAL A 52 -21.96 -27.95 -9.38
C VAL A 52 -23.10 -26.94 -9.28
N ALA A 53 -22.78 -25.71 -8.90
CA ALA A 53 -23.73 -24.61 -8.84
C ALA A 53 -24.04 -24.10 -10.26
N VAL A 54 -25.20 -24.48 -10.80
CA VAL A 54 -25.79 -23.78 -11.94
C VAL A 54 -26.45 -22.51 -11.41
N CYS A 55 -25.72 -21.40 -11.43
CA CYS A 55 -26.27 -20.10 -11.05
C CYS A 55 -27.15 -19.55 -12.19
N LYS A 56 -28.45 -19.33 -11.91
CA LYS A 56 -29.29 -18.46 -12.72
C LYS A 56 -28.84 -17.02 -12.49
N VAL A 57 -28.08 -16.46 -13.44
CA VAL A 57 -27.57 -15.09 -13.37
C VAL A 57 -28.67 -14.13 -13.79
N GLU A 58 -29.30 -13.45 -12.83
CA GLU A 58 -30.12 -12.27 -13.12
C GLU A 58 -29.24 -11.03 -13.07
N GLY A 59 -28.92 -10.46 -14.23
CA GLY A 59 -28.08 -9.27 -14.30
C GLY A 59 -28.06 -8.49 -15.60
N GLY A 60 -27.67 -7.21 -15.48
CA GLY A 60 -27.59 -6.23 -16.56
C GLY A 60 -26.17 -6.03 -17.09
N LEU A 61 -25.94 -6.12 -18.42
CA LEU A 61 -24.61 -5.99 -19.07
C LEU A 61 -24.36 -4.57 -19.61
N LEU A 62 -23.44 -3.78 -19.03
CA LEU A 62 -23.04 -2.50 -19.67
C LEU A 62 -22.22 -2.75 -20.97
N MET A 63 -22.38 -2.00 -22.08
CA MET A 63 -21.61 -2.16 -23.36
C MET A 63 -21.08 -0.82 -23.98
N SER A 64 -19.96 -0.84 -24.71
CA SER A 64 -19.16 0.34 -25.13
C SER A 64 -18.25 -0.08 -26.27
N SER A 65 -18.27 0.72 -27.33
CA SER A 65 -17.49 0.56 -28.55
C SER A 65 -16.06 1.11 -28.45
N SER A 66 -15.58 1.47 -27.26
CA SER A 66 -14.20 1.95 -27.09
C SER A 66 -13.19 0.89 -27.50
N THR A 67 -12.03 1.29 -28.03
CA THR A 67 -10.89 0.39 -28.28
C THR A 67 -10.41 -0.31 -27.00
N PHE A 68 -10.78 0.24 -25.82
CA PHE A 68 -10.65 -0.38 -24.50
C PHE A 68 -11.89 -0.06 -23.67
N PRO A 69 -12.97 -0.84 -23.81
CA PRO A 69 -14.21 -0.53 -23.13
C PRO A 69 -14.25 -1.16 -21.73
N TYR A 70 -14.83 -0.43 -20.77
CA TYR A 70 -15.04 -0.88 -19.39
C TYR A 70 -16.53 -1.16 -19.18
N PHE A 71 -16.86 -2.32 -18.60
CA PHE A 71 -18.24 -2.71 -18.28
C PHE A 71 -18.44 -3.19 -16.86
N MET A 72 -19.70 -3.14 -16.44
CA MET A 72 -20.22 -3.47 -15.12
C MET A 72 -21.40 -4.42 -15.31
N LEU A 73 -21.39 -5.59 -14.68
CA LEU A 73 -22.49 -6.57 -14.71
C LEU A 73 -23.02 -6.75 -13.29
N MET A 74 -24.28 -6.39 -13.05
CA MET A 74 -24.92 -6.49 -11.72
C MET A 74 -25.61 -7.85 -11.59
N GLY A 75 -25.09 -8.78 -10.78
CA GLY A 75 -25.76 -10.07 -10.50
C GLY A 75 -26.51 -10.06 -9.17
N GLY A 76 -27.72 -10.63 -9.13
CA GLY A 76 -28.48 -10.84 -7.90
C GLY A 76 -27.65 -11.55 -6.82
N GLY A 77 -27.44 -10.86 -5.69
CA GLY A 77 -26.46 -11.19 -4.67
C GLY A 77 -25.24 -10.26 -4.67
N ASP A 78 -25.45 -8.94 -4.71
CA ASP A 78 -24.50 -7.86 -4.39
C ASP A 78 -23.05 -7.95 -4.96
N VAL A 79 -22.85 -8.73 -6.03
CA VAL A 79 -21.56 -8.94 -6.69
C VAL A 79 -21.65 -8.44 -8.13
N VAL A 80 -20.67 -7.60 -8.47
CA VAL A 80 -20.58 -6.92 -9.75
C VAL A 80 -19.31 -7.40 -10.46
N VAL A 81 -19.44 -8.04 -11.62
CA VAL A 81 -18.31 -8.57 -12.40
C VAL A 81 -18.17 -7.78 -13.70
N GLY A 82 -16.95 -7.32 -14.02
CA GLY A 82 -16.66 -6.60 -15.27
C GLY A 82 -15.76 -7.44 -16.18
N VAL A 83 -16.14 -7.61 -17.45
CA VAL A 83 -15.34 -8.29 -18.49
C VAL A 83 -15.20 -7.36 -19.69
N GLY A 84 -14.04 -7.33 -20.35
CA GLY A 84 -13.80 -6.51 -21.54
C GLY A 84 -13.04 -7.28 -22.62
N GLY A 85 -13.31 -6.95 -23.89
CA GLY A 85 -12.57 -7.48 -25.03
C GLY A 85 -12.79 -6.67 -26.31
N LEU A 86 -12.15 -7.12 -27.38
CA LEU A 86 -12.15 -6.43 -28.68
C LEU A 86 -13.23 -7.03 -29.60
N GLY A 87 -14.17 -6.21 -30.07
CA GLY A 87 -15.11 -6.56 -31.14
C GLY A 87 -16.55 -6.87 -30.70
N CYS A 88 -17.43 -6.99 -31.70
CA CYS A 88 -18.89 -7.12 -31.58
C CYS A 88 -19.37 -8.51 -31.11
N SER A 89 -18.49 -9.38 -30.61
CA SER A 89 -18.81 -10.78 -30.32
C SER A 89 -19.45 -11.00 -28.93
N PHE A 90 -19.57 -9.97 -28.11
CA PHE A 90 -20.09 -10.10 -26.74
C PHE A 90 -21.62 -10.15 -26.64
N ASP A 91 -22.32 -9.54 -27.59
CA ASP A 91 -23.79 -9.57 -27.64
C ASP A 91 -24.30 -11.01 -27.76
N SER A 92 -23.69 -11.83 -28.62
CA SER A 92 -24.13 -13.23 -28.81
C SER A 92 -23.76 -14.16 -27.65
N LEU A 93 -22.67 -13.87 -26.92
CA LEU A 93 -22.18 -14.70 -25.82
C LEU A 93 -22.98 -14.50 -24.52
N PHE A 94 -23.34 -13.25 -24.21
CA PHE A 94 -23.96 -12.90 -22.93
C PHE A 94 -25.48 -12.75 -22.96
N HIS A 95 -26.10 -12.55 -24.12
CA HIS A 95 -27.56 -12.47 -24.25
C HIS A 95 -28.28 -13.75 -23.78
N LYS A 96 -27.63 -14.91 -23.82
CA LYS A 96 -28.20 -16.18 -23.31
C LYS A 96 -28.16 -16.31 -21.79
N HIS A 97 -27.30 -15.54 -21.11
CA HIS A 97 -26.97 -15.73 -19.70
C HIS A 97 -27.24 -14.49 -18.84
N CYS A 98 -27.60 -13.35 -19.44
CA CYS A 98 -27.90 -12.10 -18.75
C CYS A 98 -29.39 -11.75 -18.87
N LYS A 99 -29.97 -11.24 -17.80
CA LYS A 99 -31.38 -10.81 -17.75
C LYS A 99 -31.60 -9.51 -18.52
N GLU A 100 -30.62 -8.62 -18.47
CA GLU A 100 -30.65 -7.33 -19.15
C GLU A 100 -29.30 -7.03 -19.80
N VAL A 101 -29.31 -6.26 -20.88
CA VAL A 101 -28.10 -5.74 -21.53
C VAL A 101 -28.28 -4.23 -21.72
N TYR A 102 -27.44 -3.46 -21.05
CA TYR A 102 -27.42 -2.01 -21.09
C TYR A 102 -26.28 -1.51 -21.99
N VAL A 103 -26.57 -1.06 -23.21
CA VAL A 103 -25.55 -0.45 -24.07
C VAL A 103 -25.57 1.08 -23.89
N PRO A 104 -24.59 1.71 -23.23
CA PRO A 104 -24.42 3.16 -23.24
C PRO A 104 -24.53 3.71 -24.65
N THR A 105 -25.22 4.83 -24.80
CA THR A 105 -25.22 5.58 -26.06
C THR A 105 -23.86 6.25 -26.28
N GLU A 106 -23.50 6.59 -27.53
CA GLU A 106 -22.30 7.40 -27.82
C GLU A 106 -22.29 8.72 -27.05
N LEU A 107 -23.47 9.32 -26.84
CA LEU A 107 -23.62 10.55 -26.08
C LEU A 107 -23.34 10.32 -24.59
N ALA A 108 -23.88 9.25 -24.00
CA ALA A 108 -23.59 8.86 -22.63
C ALA A 108 -22.09 8.55 -22.44
N ARG A 109 -21.43 7.93 -23.43
CA ARG A 109 -19.97 7.69 -23.42
C ARG A 109 -19.16 8.98 -23.38
N ARG A 110 -19.50 9.94 -24.24
CA ARG A 110 -18.80 11.24 -24.31
C ARG A 110 -18.96 12.07 -23.05
N GLN A 111 -20.09 11.92 -22.35
CA GLN A 111 -20.39 12.60 -21.09
C GLN A 111 -19.97 11.80 -19.86
N TRP A 112 -19.43 10.59 -20.03
CA TRP A 112 -19.07 9.73 -18.92
C TRP A 112 -17.79 10.24 -18.26
N HIS A 113 -17.88 10.51 -16.96
CA HIS A 113 -16.75 10.91 -16.14
C HIS A 113 -16.50 9.81 -15.09
N PRO A 114 -15.23 9.56 -14.72
CA PRO A 114 -14.92 8.68 -13.60
C PRO A 114 -15.69 9.13 -12.37
N LEU A 115 -16.43 8.19 -11.75
CA LEU A 115 -17.17 8.49 -10.53
C LEU A 115 -16.16 8.91 -9.44
N PRO A 116 -16.31 10.11 -8.85
CA PRO A 116 -15.44 10.53 -7.76
C PRO A 116 -15.48 9.49 -6.64
N ARG A 117 -14.32 9.19 -6.03
CA ARG A 117 -14.19 8.17 -4.97
C ARG A 117 -15.22 8.34 -3.83
N ARG A 118 -15.57 9.58 -3.51
CA ARG A 118 -16.56 9.92 -2.48
C ARG A 118 -17.99 9.50 -2.82
N ARG A 119 -18.29 9.22 -4.09
CA ARG A 119 -19.60 8.76 -4.58
C ARG A 119 -19.63 7.27 -4.86
N HIS A 120 -18.57 6.53 -4.53
CA HIS A 120 -18.55 5.08 -4.70
C HIS A 120 -19.57 4.46 -3.73
N PRO A 121 -20.42 3.51 -4.17
CA PRO A 121 -21.41 2.88 -3.30
C PRO A 121 -20.79 2.14 -2.11
N LYS A 122 -19.59 1.56 -2.31
CA LYS A 122 -18.77 0.94 -1.27
C LYS A 122 -17.39 1.60 -1.27
N PRO A 123 -16.80 1.93 -0.11
CA PRO A 123 -15.47 2.51 -0.06
C PRO A 123 -14.45 1.50 -0.59
N LEU A 124 -13.62 1.94 -1.54
CA LEU A 124 -12.50 1.14 -2.04
C LEU A 124 -11.37 1.17 -1.02
N ILE A 125 -11.38 0.22 -0.08
CA ILE A 125 -10.36 0.11 0.97
C ILE A 125 -9.23 -0.82 0.52
N PHE A 126 -9.59 -2.00 0.01
CA PHE A 126 -8.64 -3.02 -0.45
C PHE A 126 -8.71 -3.19 -1.96
N HIS A 127 -7.53 -3.13 -2.57
CA HIS A 127 -7.31 -3.50 -3.96
C HIS A 127 -5.86 -3.97 -4.11
N ASP A 128 -5.61 -4.78 -5.13
CA ASP A 128 -4.26 -5.22 -5.49
C ASP A 128 -3.98 -4.92 -6.96
N GLY A 129 -2.71 -4.98 -7.34
CA GLY A 129 -2.21 -4.61 -8.66
C GLY A 129 -1.03 -3.66 -8.55
N ARG A 130 -0.17 -3.65 -9.58
CA ARG A 130 1.04 -2.82 -9.60
C ARG A 130 0.86 -1.51 -10.34
N THR A 131 -0.12 -1.37 -11.21
CA THR A 131 -0.36 -0.13 -11.96
C THR A 131 -1.05 0.89 -11.06
N ALA A 132 -0.44 2.07 -10.91
CA ALA A 132 -0.97 3.17 -10.10
C ALA A 132 -1.82 4.18 -10.90
N PHE A 133 -1.97 3.94 -12.20
CA PHE A 133 -2.69 4.80 -13.12
C PHE A 133 -3.76 4.00 -13.87
N ARG A 134 -4.75 4.71 -14.42
CA ARG A 134 -5.76 4.10 -15.28
C ARG A 134 -5.15 3.73 -16.64
N PRO A 135 -5.24 2.47 -17.10
CA PRO A 135 -4.59 2.01 -18.33
C PRO A 135 -5.30 2.50 -19.60
N THR A 136 -5.17 3.80 -19.91
CA THR A 136 -5.55 4.35 -21.21
C THR A 136 -4.51 3.97 -22.26
N PRO A 137 -4.83 3.92 -23.57
CA PRO A 137 -3.87 3.54 -24.60
C PRO A 137 -2.56 4.34 -24.54
N SER A 138 -2.67 5.66 -24.36
CA SER A 138 -1.53 6.56 -24.27
C SER A 138 -0.72 6.34 -22.98
N ALA A 139 -1.39 6.14 -21.84
CA ALA A 139 -0.69 5.88 -20.57
C ALA A 139 -0.02 4.51 -20.56
N THR A 140 -0.65 3.49 -21.16
CA THR A 140 -0.09 2.15 -21.34
C THR A 140 1.13 2.19 -22.26
N LEU A 141 1.05 2.90 -23.39
CA LEU A 141 2.20 3.11 -24.27
C LEU A 141 3.34 3.84 -23.55
N ALA A 142 3.03 4.90 -22.80
CA ALA A 142 4.02 5.63 -22.01
C ALA A 142 4.68 4.74 -20.95
N MET A 143 3.91 3.88 -20.29
CA MET A 143 4.44 2.89 -19.34
C MET A 143 5.41 1.93 -20.03
N PHE A 144 5.02 1.31 -21.15
CA PHE A 144 5.90 0.38 -21.87
C PHE A 144 7.17 1.07 -22.40
N GLY A 145 7.07 2.29 -22.93
CA GLY A 145 8.23 3.09 -23.33
C GLY A 145 9.13 3.48 -22.15
N TRP A 146 8.55 3.65 -20.96
CA TRP A 146 9.29 3.96 -19.74
C TRP A 146 9.98 2.75 -19.12
N LEU A 147 9.39 1.54 -19.18
CA LEU A 147 9.88 0.36 -18.47
C LEU A 147 11.40 0.13 -18.55
N PRO A 148 12.06 0.18 -19.73
CA PRO A 148 13.51 -0.02 -19.81
C PRO A 148 14.30 1.07 -19.06
N LEU A 149 13.88 2.33 -19.20
CA LEU A 149 14.51 3.46 -18.53
C LEU A 149 14.23 3.44 -17.02
N GLY A 150 12.99 3.11 -16.63
CA GLY A 150 12.57 2.96 -15.25
C GLY A 150 13.34 1.87 -14.54
N ALA A 151 13.56 0.72 -15.19
CA ALA A 151 14.35 -0.38 -14.62
C ALA A 151 15.80 0.03 -14.37
N ALA A 152 16.46 0.66 -15.35
CA ALA A 152 17.81 1.19 -15.18
C ALA A 152 17.89 2.26 -14.07
N LEU A 153 16.91 3.16 -14.01
CA LEU A 153 16.81 4.18 -12.97
C LEU A 153 16.62 3.57 -11.58
N ALA A 154 15.78 2.53 -11.46
CA ALA A 154 15.55 1.84 -10.20
C ALA A 154 16.81 1.13 -9.69
N ILE A 155 17.58 0.52 -10.58
CA ILE A 155 18.88 -0.06 -10.27
C ILE A 155 19.84 1.03 -9.77
N ALA A 156 19.95 2.16 -10.47
CA ALA A 156 20.81 3.27 -10.05
C ALA A 156 20.41 3.83 -8.67
N ARG A 157 19.11 4.04 -8.45
CA ARG A 157 18.57 4.48 -7.14
C ARG A 157 18.86 3.45 -6.04
N THR A 158 18.76 2.16 -6.34
CA THR A 158 19.08 1.08 -5.40
C THR A 158 20.56 1.14 -5.00
N PHE A 159 21.47 1.26 -5.97
CA PHE A 159 22.90 1.40 -5.67
C PHE A 159 23.22 2.65 -4.84
N VAL A 160 22.65 3.81 -5.20
CA VAL A 160 22.83 5.04 -4.41
C VAL A 160 22.35 4.85 -2.97
N PHE A 161 21.23 4.17 -2.79
CA PHE A 161 20.66 3.94 -1.46
C PHE A 161 21.46 2.93 -0.63
N LEU A 162 21.97 1.86 -1.24
CA LEU A 162 22.72 0.79 -0.54
C LEU A 162 24.18 1.14 -0.27
N LEU A 163 24.83 1.87 -1.18
CA LEU A 163 26.28 2.09 -1.12
C LEU A 163 26.67 3.37 -0.39
N LEU A 164 25.73 4.30 -0.18
CA LEU A 164 26.02 5.62 0.38
C LEU A 164 25.28 5.87 1.69
N PRO A 165 25.91 6.54 2.67
CA PRO A 165 25.23 6.93 3.90
C PRO A 165 24.10 7.94 3.62
N PHE A 166 23.10 8.01 4.50
CA PHE A 166 21.90 8.86 4.31
C PHE A 166 22.20 10.32 3.96
N ALA A 167 23.29 10.88 4.49
CA ALA A 167 23.73 12.25 4.22
C ALA A 167 24.06 12.50 2.73
N LEU A 168 24.54 11.48 2.02
CA LEU A 168 24.90 11.54 0.61
C LEU A 168 23.81 10.94 -0.29
N SER A 169 23.20 9.82 0.12
CA SER A 169 22.18 9.16 -0.68
C SER A 169 20.93 10.03 -0.85
N THR A 170 20.50 10.75 0.18
CA THR A 170 19.28 11.60 0.12
C THR A 170 19.33 12.67 -0.97
N PRO A 171 20.34 13.57 -1.04
CA PRO A 171 20.40 14.57 -2.11
C PRO A 171 20.61 13.94 -3.51
N LEU A 172 21.33 12.82 -3.61
CA LEU A 172 21.52 12.13 -4.89
C LEU A 172 20.22 11.46 -5.38
N LEU A 173 19.46 10.81 -4.50
CA LEU A 173 18.15 10.26 -4.83
C LEU A 173 17.17 11.36 -5.22
N ALA A 174 17.26 12.54 -4.59
CA ALA A 174 16.51 13.73 -4.99
C ALA A 174 16.89 14.22 -6.39
N ALA A 175 18.17 14.26 -6.72
CA ALA A 175 18.64 14.57 -8.07
C ALA A 175 18.19 13.53 -9.11
N LEU A 176 18.04 12.27 -8.70
CA LEU A 176 17.47 11.20 -9.50
C LEU A 176 15.93 11.24 -9.57
N GLY A 177 15.27 12.26 -9.00
CA GLY A 177 13.83 12.50 -9.12
C GLY A 177 12.97 11.93 -8.00
N MET A 178 13.55 11.44 -6.89
CA MET A 178 12.78 11.02 -5.72
C MET A 178 12.50 12.23 -4.81
N HIS A 179 11.24 12.46 -4.45
CA HIS A 179 10.90 13.52 -3.51
C HIS A 179 10.70 12.95 -2.11
N SER A 180 11.50 13.41 -1.16
CA SER A 180 11.32 13.09 0.26
C SER A 180 11.09 14.38 1.03
N ARG A 181 10.08 14.42 1.90
CA ARG A 181 9.82 15.54 2.79
C ARG A 181 9.66 15.04 4.22
N ALA A 182 10.54 15.50 5.11
CA ALA A 182 10.36 15.32 6.53
C ALA A 182 9.64 16.54 7.13
N ILE A 183 8.63 16.31 7.95
CA ILE A 183 7.92 17.32 8.73
C ILE A 183 8.20 16.99 10.20
N PRO A 184 8.95 17.82 10.93
CA PRO A 184 9.22 17.60 12.35
C PRO A 184 7.94 17.78 13.17
N ASN A 185 7.94 17.26 14.40
CA ASN A 185 6.82 17.46 15.31
C ASN A 185 6.73 18.93 15.77
N SER A 186 5.54 19.33 16.22
CA SER A 186 5.22 20.66 16.73
C SER A 186 6.17 21.08 17.85
N SER A 187 6.44 20.19 18.80
CA SER A 187 7.32 20.45 19.94
C SER A 187 8.78 20.75 19.55
N SER A 188 9.32 20.13 18.50
CA SER A 188 10.69 20.42 18.01
C SER A 188 10.78 21.69 17.17
N SER A 189 9.65 22.25 16.72
CA SER A 189 9.64 23.50 15.93
C SER A 189 9.76 24.76 16.79
N ALA A 190 9.48 24.66 18.09
CA ALA A 190 9.56 25.78 19.04
C ALA A 190 10.98 25.99 19.62
N SER A 191 11.85 24.99 19.54
CA SER A 191 13.26 25.06 19.92
C SER A 191 14.11 25.15 18.66
N ALA A 192 14.59 26.35 18.32
CA ALA A 192 15.34 26.67 17.09
C ALA A 192 16.70 25.93 16.92
N SER A 193 16.95 24.88 17.69
CA SER A 193 18.14 24.05 17.64
C SER A 193 17.91 22.74 18.40
N ALA A 194 17.09 21.83 17.87
CA ALA A 194 17.08 20.45 18.33
C ALA A 194 16.64 19.49 17.21
N SER A 195 17.55 18.60 16.86
CA SER A 195 17.28 17.34 16.17
C SER A 195 15.96 16.70 16.65
N VAL A 196 15.14 16.20 15.72
CA VAL A 196 14.01 15.29 15.98
C VAL A 196 14.32 14.42 17.19
N SER A 197 13.53 14.53 18.26
CA SER A 197 13.86 14.12 19.63
C SER A 197 14.81 12.91 19.68
N THR A 198 16.06 13.14 20.08
CA THR A 198 17.07 12.10 20.29
C THR A 198 16.73 11.14 21.45
N THR A 199 15.65 11.41 22.17
CA THR A 199 15.19 10.66 23.35
C THR A 199 14.24 9.51 23.01
N THR A 200 13.48 9.59 21.90
CA THR A 200 12.48 8.56 21.59
C THR A 200 13.08 7.43 20.76
N ASN A 201 13.03 6.21 21.30
CA ASN A 201 13.58 5.01 20.67
C ASN A 201 12.51 4.08 20.09
N LEU A 202 11.23 4.45 20.13
CA LEU A 202 10.13 3.66 19.60
C LEU A 202 9.26 4.53 18.69
N PHE A 203 9.23 4.18 17.41
CA PHE A 203 8.42 4.83 16.39
C PHE A 203 7.30 3.89 15.94
N ALA A 204 6.06 4.39 15.92
CA ALA A 204 4.92 3.66 15.37
C ALA A 204 4.36 4.41 14.17
N SER A 205 4.27 3.74 13.03
CA SER A 205 3.80 4.36 11.78
C SER A 205 2.66 3.60 11.12
N ASN A 206 1.86 4.30 10.31
CA ASN A 206 1.07 3.60 9.30
C ASN A 206 1.98 2.90 8.28
N HIS A 207 1.43 2.01 7.46
CA HIS A 207 2.20 1.16 6.56
C HIS A 207 1.79 1.35 5.09
N ARG A 208 2.65 1.98 4.30
CA ARG A 208 2.47 2.26 2.86
C ARG A 208 3.29 1.32 1.98
N SER A 209 4.48 0.93 2.42
CA SER A 209 5.43 0.13 1.64
C SER A 209 6.48 -0.55 2.51
N LEU A 210 7.31 -1.42 1.93
CA LEU A 210 8.47 -1.97 2.63
C LEU A 210 9.56 -0.91 2.92
N LEU A 211 9.50 0.26 2.28
CA LEU A 211 10.49 1.33 2.45
C LEU A 211 10.19 2.24 3.66
N ASP A 212 9.05 2.06 4.30
CA ASP A 212 8.58 2.95 5.38
C ASP A 212 9.62 3.13 6.50
N PRO A 213 10.23 2.07 7.05
CA PRO A 213 11.21 2.23 8.11
C PRO A 213 12.51 2.89 7.62
N LEU A 214 12.82 2.76 6.33
CA LEU A 214 13.99 3.37 5.70
C LEU A 214 13.84 4.88 5.58
N TYR A 215 12.64 5.35 5.20
CA TYR A 215 12.34 6.78 5.17
C TYR A 215 12.35 7.39 6.56
N ILE A 216 11.87 6.66 7.59
CA ILE A 216 11.96 7.10 8.99
C ILE A 216 13.44 7.19 9.41
N ALA A 217 14.24 6.15 9.19
CA ALA A 217 15.67 6.15 9.52
C ALA A 217 16.45 7.28 8.84
N ALA A 218 16.20 7.52 7.55
CA ALA A 218 16.81 8.60 6.81
C ALA A 218 16.39 9.98 7.35
N ALA A 219 15.11 10.17 7.70
CA ALA A 219 14.59 11.44 8.20
C ALA A 219 15.09 11.78 9.61
N VAL A 220 15.23 10.79 10.50
CA VAL A 220 15.84 10.97 11.84
C VAL A 220 17.37 10.94 11.77
N ARG A 221 17.96 10.57 10.63
CA ARG A 221 19.41 10.36 10.41
C ARG A 221 20.03 9.33 11.37
N ARG A 222 19.27 8.27 11.69
CA ARG A 222 19.64 7.19 12.61
C ARG A 222 19.70 5.85 11.87
N ALA A 223 20.92 5.35 11.63
CA ALA A 223 21.14 4.04 11.01
C ALA A 223 21.05 2.88 12.01
N ASP A 224 21.04 3.18 13.30
CA ASP A 224 20.91 2.24 14.42
C ASP A 224 19.46 1.76 14.67
N LEU A 225 18.48 2.30 13.93
CA LEU A 225 17.10 1.85 14.01
C LEU A 225 16.97 0.41 13.50
N ALA A 226 16.04 -0.34 14.09
CA ALA A 226 15.58 -1.61 13.56
C ALA A 226 14.11 -1.55 13.16
N ALA A 227 13.72 -2.35 12.18
CA ALA A 227 12.34 -2.49 11.74
C ALA A 227 11.77 -3.87 12.10
N ALA A 228 10.62 -3.87 12.77
CA ALA A 228 9.83 -5.08 12.98
C ALA A 228 8.97 -5.36 11.74
N THR A 229 9.10 -6.54 11.14
CA THR A 229 8.41 -6.86 9.89
C THR A 229 7.73 -8.24 9.94
N TYR A 230 6.49 -8.35 9.45
CA TYR A 230 5.76 -9.63 9.45
C TYR A 230 6.07 -10.53 8.26
N SER A 231 6.50 -9.96 7.12
CA SER A 231 6.62 -10.70 5.86
C SER A 231 7.56 -9.97 4.90
N ILE A 232 8.86 -10.11 5.11
CA ILE A 232 9.89 -9.65 4.15
C ILE A 232 10.57 -10.85 3.48
N SER A 233 10.98 -10.67 2.22
CA SER A 233 11.80 -11.67 1.54
C SER A 233 13.21 -11.72 2.16
N ARG A 234 13.90 -12.88 2.09
CA ARG A 234 15.29 -12.99 2.57
C ARG A 234 16.22 -12.03 1.82
N LEU A 235 15.95 -11.78 0.54
CA LEU A 235 16.69 -10.81 -0.26
C LEU A 235 16.49 -9.38 0.26
N SER A 236 15.26 -8.99 0.59
CA SER A 236 14.96 -7.66 1.14
C SER A 236 15.60 -7.46 2.52
N GLU A 237 15.69 -8.52 3.32
CA GLU A 237 16.37 -8.53 4.62
C GLU A 237 17.89 -8.36 4.45
N LEU A 238 18.51 -9.13 3.55
CA LEU A 238 19.94 -9.04 3.25
C LEU A 238 20.35 -7.66 2.71
N LEU A 239 19.50 -7.05 1.89
CA LEU A 239 19.78 -5.75 1.29
C LEU A 239 19.35 -4.56 2.18
N SER A 240 18.72 -4.80 3.34
CA SER A 240 18.24 -3.70 4.17
C SER A 240 19.42 -2.97 4.84
N PRO A 241 19.54 -1.64 4.71
CA PRO A 241 20.61 -0.88 5.36
C PRO A 241 20.39 -0.68 6.86
N ILE A 242 19.17 -0.96 7.34
CA ILE A 242 18.85 -0.99 8.77
C ILE A 242 18.57 -2.43 9.18
N ALA A 243 18.79 -2.74 10.46
CA ALA A 243 18.48 -4.06 10.98
C ALA A 243 16.98 -4.36 10.83
N THR A 244 16.64 -5.53 10.31
CA THR A 244 15.25 -6.01 10.26
C THR A 244 15.15 -7.29 11.05
N PHE A 245 14.03 -7.50 11.72
CA PHE A 245 13.71 -8.80 12.30
C PHE A 245 12.27 -9.18 11.97
N ARG A 246 12.05 -10.49 11.91
CA ARG A 246 10.78 -11.08 11.54
C ARG A 246 9.93 -11.29 12.77
N LEU A 247 8.68 -10.85 12.67
CA LEU A 247 7.64 -11.17 13.64
C LEU A 247 7.06 -12.54 13.32
N THR A 248 6.93 -13.38 14.34
CA THR A 248 6.52 -14.79 14.25
C THR A 248 5.01 -14.95 14.31
N ARG A 249 4.26 -13.87 14.58
CA ARG A 249 2.81 -13.86 14.84
C ARG A 249 2.44 -14.50 16.18
N ASP A 250 3.42 -14.82 17.01
CA ASP A 250 3.24 -15.13 18.42
C ASP A 250 3.45 -13.84 19.23
N ARG A 251 2.40 -13.40 19.93
CA ARG A 251 2.43 -12.11 20.65
C ARG A 251 3.51 -12.08 21.73
N ALA A 252 3.75 -13.18 22.43
CA ALA A 252 4.71 -13.22 23.53
C ALA A 252 6.15 -13.23 22.99
N ALA A 253 6.42 -14.03 21.96
CA ALA A 253 7.71 -14.05 21.28
C ALA A 253 8.03 -12.72 20.60
N ASP A 254 7.06 -12.13 19.89
CA ASP A 254 7.21 -10.84 19.23
C ASP A 254 7.46 -9.72 20.25
N ARG A 255 6.73 -9.73 21.36
CA ARG A 255 6.97 -8.82 22.49
C ARG A 255 8.39 -8.95 23.03
N ALA A 256 8.83 -10.17 23.30
CA ALA A 256 10.16 -10.44 23.84
C ALA A 256 11.26 -9.97 22.87
N ALA A 257 11.11 -10.21 21.56
CA ALA A 257 12.04 -9.76 20.53
C ALA A 257 12.10 -8.22 20.45
N MET A 258 10.95 -7.54 20.45
CA MET A 258 10.90 -6.07 20.46
C MET A 258 11.53 -5.50 21.74
N GLN A 259 11.26 -6.09 22.91
CA GLN A 259 11.88 -5.68 24.17
C GLN A 259 13.40 -5.89 24.17
N ALA A 260 13.87 -7.03 23.68
CA ALA A 260 15.31 -7.32 23.59
C ALA A 260 16.00 -6.28 22.70
N ARG A 261 15.37 -5.89 21.59
CA ARG A 261 15.93 -4.88 20.67
C ARG A 261 16.00 -3.48 21.27
N LEU A 262 15.05 -3.14 22.15
CA LEU A 262 15.03 -1.88 22.91
C LEU A 262 15.95 -1.90 24.14
N ARG A 263 16.21 -3.07 24.73
CA ARG A 263 17.08 -3.26 25.91
C ARG A 263 18.55 -3.42 25.55
N GLY A 264 18.87 -3.96 24.37
CA GLY A 264 20.24 -4.21 23.94
C GLY A 264 21.07 -2.92 24.03
N GLY A 265 22.16 -2.96 24.79
CA GLY A 265 23.00 -1.81 25.19
C GLY A 265 23.70 -1.01 24.08
N GLY A 266 23.28 -1.15 22.83
CA GLY A 266 23.76 -0.39 21.67
C GLY A 266 22.94 0.85 21.32
N GLY A 267 21.94 1.24 22.14
CA GLY A 267 21.19 2.50 21.96
C GLY A 267 20.25 2.57 20.73
N GLY A 268 20.04 1.45 20.04
CA GLY A 268 19.29 1.43 18.78
C GLY A 268 17.77 1.55 18.96
N GLY A 269 17.12 2.38 18.15
CA GLY A 269 15.67 2.54 18.15
C GLY A 269 14.93 1.43 17.39
N LEU A 270 13.60 1.42 17.50
CA LEU A 270 12.70 0.47 16.89
C LEU A 270 11.61 1.21 16.10
N VAL A 271 11.35 0.77 14.88
CA VAL A 271 10.23 1.19 14.04
C VAL A 271 9.25 0.03 13.91
N VAL A 272 7.98 0.29 14.22
CA VAL A 272 6.89 -0.68 14.12
C VAL A 272 5.80 -0.14 13.22
N CYS A 273 5.29 -1.00 12.34
CA CYS A 273 4.10 -0.76 11.52
C CYS A 273 2.91 -1.55 12.10
N PRO A 274 2.18 -1.03 13.10
CA PRO A 274 1.13 -1.76 13.81
C PRO A 274 -0.06 -2.23 12.98
N GLU A 275 -0.24 -1.75 11.74
CA GLU A 275 -1.21 -2.31 10.77
C GLU A 275 -0.88 -3.76 10.39
N GLY A 276 0.39 -4.13 10.44
CA GLY A 276 0.89 -5.47 10.07
C GLY A 276 0.79 -5.82 8.58
N THR A 277 0.24 -4.93 7.75
CA THR A 277 0.19 -5.03 6.29
C THR A 277 0.08 -3.64 5.70
N THR A 278 0.47 -3.49 4.44
CA THR A 278 0.44 -2.18 3.77
C THR A 278 -0.98 -1.79 3.38
N CYS A 279 -1.35 -0.54 3.56
CA CYS A 279 -2.57 0.05 3.03
C CYS A 279 -2.19 1.21 2.08
N ARG A 280 -2.77 1.22 0.87
CA ARG A 280 -2.49 2.26 -0.14
C ARG A 280 -3.57 3.33 -0.22
N GLU A 281 -4.76 3.02 0.28
CA GLU A 281 -5.88 3.95 0.23
C GLU A 281 -5.81 4.94 1.41
N PRO A 282 -6.59 6.02 1.43
CA PRO A 282 -6.60 6.99 2.51
C PRO A 282 -7.35 6.46 3.75
N PHE A 283 -7.02 5.23 4.15
CA PHE A 283 -7.55 4.52 5.30
C PHE A 283 -6.40 3.97 6.13
N LEU A 284 -6.60 3.89 7.44
CA LEU A 284 -5.70 3.18 8.34
C LEU A 284 -6.37 1.91 8.84
N LEU A 285 -5.67 0.79 8.74
CA LEU A 285 -6.10 -0.45 9.37
C LEU A 285 -5.94 -0.35 10.89
N ARG A 286 -6.64 -1.24 11.60
CA ARG A 286 -6.58 -1.31 13.06
C ARG A 286 -5.15 -1.55 13.52
N PHE A 287 -4.67 -0.71 14.44
CA PHE A 287 -3.34 -0.86 15.01
C PHE A 287 -3.32 -1.96 16.07
N SER A 288 -2.36 -2.88 15.96
CA SER A 288 -2.07 -3.82 17.04
C SER A 288 -1.47 -3.09 18.26
N PRO A 289 -1.92 -3.34 19.49
CA PRO A 289 -1.41 -2.66 20.68
C PRO A 289 -0.04 -3.15 21.15
N LEU A 290 0.54 -4.16 20.50
CA LEU A 290 1.78 -4.82 20.93
C LEU A 290 2.94 -3.84 21.19
N PHE A 291 3.09 -2.81 20.36
CA PHE A 291 4.14 -1.81 20.53
C PHE A 291 3.94 -0.96 21.80
N ALA A 292 2.69 -0.63 22.14
CA ALA A 292 2.36 0.20 23.28
C ALA A 292 2.53 -0.56 24.60
N GLU A 293 2.32 -1.88 24.58
CA GLU A 293 2.55 -2.70 25.76
C GLU A 293 4.04 -2.75 26.18
N LEU A 294 4.98 -2.27 25.36
CA LEU A 294 6.41 -2.26 25.69
C LEU A 294 6.73 -1.27 26.83
N GLY A 295 5.79 -0.39 27.21
CA GLY A 295 5.93 0.54 28.33
C GLY A 295 6.98 1.62 28.05
N ARG A 296 7.13 2.02 26.80
CA ARG A 296 8.03 3.09 26.34
C ARG A 296 7.22 4.13 25.61
N ASP A 297 7.61 5.39 25.72
CA ASP A 297 6.97 6.45 24.94
C ASP A 297 7.13 6.17 23.45
N VAL A 298 6.06 6.41 22.72
CA VAL A 298 5.98 6.11 21.28
C VAL A 298 5.91 7.43 20.53
N ALA A 299 6.78 7.62 19.56
CA ALA A 299 6.65 8.69 18.57
C ALA A 299 5.77 8.20 17.40
N PRO A 300 4.55 8.74 17.22
CA PRO A 300 3.75 8.44 16.04
C PRO A 300 4.40 9.07 14.81
N VAL A 301 4.41 8.32 13.69
CA VAL A 301 4.92 8.83 12.41
C VAL A 301 3.90 8.61 11.31
N ALA A 302 3.41 9.70 10.75
CA ALA A 302 2.47 9.70 9.64
C ALA A 302 3.24 9.65 8.31
N LEU A 303 3.01 8.59 7.53
CA LEU A 303 3.67 8.33 6.26
C LEU A 303 2.67 8.46 5.11
N HIS A 304 3.00 9.31 4.15
CA HIS A 304 2.29 9.41 2.88
C HIS A 304 3.23 9.04 1.74
N SER A 305 2.76 8.19 0.85
CA SER A 305 3.50 7.77 -0.33
C SER A 305 2.66 8.00 -1.57
N GLU A 306 3.25 8.68 -2.55
CA GLU A 306 2.65 9.03 -3.82
C GLU A 306 3.51 8.48 -4.97
N VAL A 307 2.83 7.86 -5.93
CA VAL A 307 3.45 7.21 -7.09
C VAL A 307 2.61 7.50 -8.33
N GLY A 308 3.28 7.65 -9.48
CA GLY A 308 2.61 8.00 -10.74
C GLY A 308 2.40 6.82 -11.68
N MET A 309 3.19 5.74 -11.54
CA MET A 309 3.18 4.63 -12.49
C MET A 309 2.99 3.28 -11.81
N PHE A 310 3.76 3.01 -10.75
CA PHE A 310 3.73 1.71 -10.08
C PHE A 310 3.55 1.79 -8.57
N HIS A 311 2.65 0.98 -8.04
CA HIS A 311 2.57 0.74 -6.61
C HIS A 311 3.76 -0.10 -6.14
N GLY A 312 4.39 0.33 -5.06
CA GLY A 312 5.51 -0.36 -4.40
C GLY A 312 5.10 -1.43 -3.41
N THR A 313 3.97 -2.11 -3.65
CA THR A 313 3.44 -3.17 -2.79
C THR A 313 2.65 -4.17 -3.62
N THR A 314 2.40 -5.37 -3.13
CA THR A 314 1.38 -6.29 -3.66
C THR A 314 0.87 -7.26 -2.58
N ALA A 315 -0.37 -7.74 -2.71
CA ALA A 315 -0.91 -8.76 -1.81
C ALA A 315 -0.62 -10.18 -2.32
N GLY A 316 -0.91 -10.46 -3.61
CA GLY A 316 -0.75 -11.78 -4.23
C GLY A 316 0.49 -11.95 -5.12
N GLY A 317 1.19 -10.88 -5.50
CA GLY A 317 2.37 -10.95 -6.36
C GLY A 317 3.69 -11.25 -5.62
N TRP A 318 4.79 -11.34 -6.39
CA TRP A 318 6.13 -11.52 -5.82
C TRP A 318 6.62 -10.25 -5.11
N LYS A 319 6.45 -10.20 -3.79
CA LYS A 319 6.75 -9.03 -2.94
C LYS A 319 8.21 -8.57 -2.96
N ALA A 320 9.15 -9.43 -3.36
CA ALA A 320 10.56 -9.04 -3.48
C ALA A 320 10.78 -7.93 -4.51
N LEU A 321 9.88 -7.81 -5.50
CA LEU A 321 9.93 -6.76 -6.52
C LEU A 321 9.30 -5.43 -6.06
N ASP A 322 8.65 -5.39 -4.90
CA ASP A 322 7.92 -4.21 -4.44
C ASP A 322 8.81 -2.95 -4.34
N PRO A 323 10.05 -3.01 -3.79
CA PRO A 323 10.98 -1.88 -3.84
C PRO A 323 11.36 -1.48 -5.26
N LEU A 324 11.56 -2.45 -6.17
CA LEU A 324 11.93 -2.18 -7.55
C LEU A 324 10.83 -1.38 -8.25
N PHE A 325 9.58 -1.84 -8.17
CA PHE A 325 8.44 -1.13 -8.77
C PHE A 325 8.26 0.27 -8.19
N PHE A 326 8.45 0.45 -6.88
CA PHE A 326 8.46 1.78 -6.28
C PHE A 326 9.54 2.68 -6.92
N LEU A 327 10.77 2.19 -6.98
CA LEU A 327 11.93 2.93 -7.50
C LEU A 327 11.90 3.12 -9.02
N MET A 328 11.06 2.39 -9.75
CA MET A 328 10.85 2.60 -11.19
C MET A 328 9.95 3.80 -11.48
N ASN A 329 9.24 4.37 -10.51
CA ASN A 329 8.41 5.55 -10.76
C ASN A 329 9.26 6.72 -11.26
N PRO A 330 8.81 7.52 -12.24
CA PRO A 330 9.57 8.70 -12.68
C PRO A 330 9.87 9.67 -11.54
N VAL A 331 8.83 10.00 -10.76
CA VAL A 331 8.87 11.03 -9.70
C VAL A 331 8.09 10.54 -8.47
N PRO A 332 8.56 9.51 -7.75
CA PRO A 332 7.89 9.07 -6.53
C PRO A 332 8.07 10.13 -5.43
N ALA A 333 7.05 10.32 -4.61
CA ALA A 333 7.11 11.20 -3.44
C ALA A 333 6.80 10.45 -2.16
N TYR A 334 7.48 10.84 -1.09
CA TYR A 334 7.35 10.24 0.22
C TYR A 334 7.40 11.35 1.28
N VAL A 335 6.37 11.44 2.12
CA VAL A 335 6.28 12.41 3.21
C VAL A 335 6.33 11.66 4.53
N VAL A 336 7.22 12.10 5.40
CA VAL A 336 7.42 11.58 6.76
C VAL A 336 7.06 12.69 7.74
N HIS A 337 5.96 12.53 8.48
CA HIS A 337 5.50 13.53 9.43
C HIS A 337 5.59 12.96 10.85
N PHE A 338 6.51 13.50 11.64
CA PHE A 338 6.67 13.14 13.05
C PHE A 338 5.63 13.87 13.88
N LEU A 339 4.93 13.16 14.76
CA LEU A 339 3.96 13.73 15.69
C LEU A 339 4.54 13.73 17.11
N ASP A 340 3.90 14.47 18.00
CA ASP A 340 4.30 14.50 19.41
C ASP A 340 4.10 13.13 20.06
N ALA A 341 5.06 12.77 20.92
CA ALA A 341 5.11 11.46 21.56
C ALA A 341 3.85 11.18 22.40
N VAL A 342 3.50 9.90 22.50
CA VAL A 342 2.41 9.40 23.32
C VAL A 342 3.02 8.55 24.42
N GLU A 343 2.78 8.94 25.65
CA GLU A 343 3.19 8.17 26.83
C GLU A 343 2.41 6.86 26.89
N CYS A 344 3.12 5.75 27.08
CA CYS A 344 2.49 4.46 27.25
C CYS A 344 2.13 4.24 28.72
N GLY A 345 0.84 4.12 29.02
CA GLY A 345 0.35 3.70 30.33
C GLY A 345 0.63 2.22 30.63
N GLY A 346 0.45 1.83 31.90
CA GLY A 346 0.58 0.45 32.34
C GLY A 346 -0.60 -0.43 31.94
N GLY A 347 -0.32 -1.61 31.38
CA GLY A 347 -1.29 -2.69 31.20
C GLY A 347 -1.95 -2.80 29.80
N PRO A 348 -2.67 -3.90 29.53
CA PRO A 348 -3.21 -4.20 28.20
C PRO A 348 -4.28 -3.21 27.70
N GLU A 349 -5.16 -2.72 28.58
CA GLU A 349 -6.20 -1.76 28.20
C GLU A 349 -5.62 -0.39 27.88
N ALA A 350 -4.65 0.08 28.67
CA ALA A 350 -3.90 1.28 28.37
C ALA A 350 -3.18 1.16 27.02
N ALA A 351 -2.57 0.01 26.72
CA ALA A 351 -1.91 -0.23 25.44
C ALA A 351 -2.89 -0.19 24.24
N LYS A 352 -4.12 -0.69 24.40
CA LYS A 352 -5.19 -0.56 23.38
C LYS A 352 -5.60 0.90 23.18
N ALA A 353 -5.78 1.64 24.27
CA ALA A 353 -6.10 3.07 24.21
C ALA A 353 -5.01 3.87 23.50
N VAL A 354 -3.74 3.60 23.82
CA VAL A 354 -2.57 4.20 23.13
C VAL A 354 -2.57 3.83 21.66
N ALA A 355 -2.82 2.57 21.29
CA ALA A 355 -2.86 2.16 19.89
C ALA A 355 -3.94 2.90 19.09
N ASN A 356 -5.13 3.05 19.67
CA ASN A 356 -6.24 3.79 19.07
C ASN A 356 -5.91 5.29 18.95
N GLU A 357 -5.28 5.89 19.95
CA GLU A 357 -4.88 7.29 19.92
C GLU A 357 -3.78 7.54 18.88
N VAL A 358 -2.77 6.67 18.80
CA VAL A 358 -1.72 6.74 17.77
C VAL A 358 -2.33 6.61 16.36
N GLN A 359 -3.27 5.67 16.16
CA GLN A 359 -4.00 5.53 14.91
C GLN A 359 -4.78 6.81 14.57
N ARG A 360 -5.50 7.37 15.53
CA ARG A 360 -6.30 8.61 15.37
C ARG A 360 -5.43 9.81 15.01
N ARG A 361 -4.30 10.03 15.70
CA ARG A 361 -3.37 11.14 15.43
C ARG A 361 -2.76 11.04 14.03
N ILE A 362 -2.36 9.84 13.60
CA ILE A 362 -1.83 9.62 12.25
C ILE A 362 -2.92 9.85 11.20
N ALA A 363 -4.15 9.38 11.44
CA ALA A 363 -5.26 9.60 10.53
C ALA A 363 -5.58 11.09 10.38
N GLU A 364 -5.64 11.82 11.50
CA GLU A 364 -5.87 13.27 11.52
C GLU A 364 -4.77 14.03 10.76
N ALA A 365 -3.50 13.71 11.01
CA ALA A 365 -2.37 14.32 10.33
C ALA A 365 -2.35 14.09 8.80
N LEU A 366 -2.92 12.97 8.34
CA LEU A 366 -2.97 12.59 6.92
C LEU A 366 -4.33 12.89 6.25
N GLY A 367 -5.35 13.28 7.00
CA GLY A 367 -6.73 13.37 6.50
C GLY A 367 -7.32 12.00 6.11
N TYR A 368 -6.85 10.92 6.74
CA TYR A 368 -7.28 9.54 6.46
C TYR A 368 -8.42 9.12 7.38
N THR A 369 -9.08 8.01 7.02
CA THR A 369 -10.16 7.42 7.83
C THR A 369 -9.65 6.20 8.59
N CYS A 370 -9.85 6.16 9.91
CA CYS A 370 -9.57 4.97 10.70
C CYS A 370 -10.58 3.87 10.39
N THR A 371 -10.12 2.63 10.38
CA THR A 371 -10.98 1.45 10.22
C THR A 371 -10.71 0.43 11.32
N GLY A 372 -11.70 -0.42 11.61
CA GLY A 372 -11.53 -1.61 12.44
C GLY A 372 -10.95 -2.82 11.69
N LEU A 373 -10.74 -2.68 10.37
CA LEU A 373 -10.27 -3.74 9.50
C LEU A 373 -8.82 -4.11 9.83
N THR A 374 -8.53 -5.39 9.72
CA THR A 374 -7.27 -6.00 10.10
C THR A 374 -6.51 -6.52 8.88
N ARG A 375 -5.27 -6.92 9.12
CA ARG A 375 -4.48 -7.70 8.16
C ARG A 375 -5.22 -8.93 7.64
N ARG A 376 -5.95 -9.65 8.50
CA ARG A 376 -6.67 -10.87 8.14
C ARG A 376 -7.77 -10.54 7.13
N ASP A 377 -8.55 -9.51 7.40
CA ASP A 377 -9.64 -9.05 6.53
C ASP A 377 -9.12 -8.67 5.13
N LYS A 378 -7.98 -7.97 5.07
CA LYS A 378 -7.33 -7.64 3.79
C LYS A 378 -6.97 -8.89 2.98
N TYR A 379 -6.27 -9.85 3.59
CA TYR A 379 -5.78 -11.02 2.85
C TYR A 379 -6.92 -11.97 2.47
N LEU A 380 -7.95 -12.11 3.32
CA LEU A 380 -9.15 -12.86 3.00
C LEU A 380 -9.83 -12.26 1.76
N MET A 381 -9.99 -10.94 1.72
CA MET A 381 -10.62 -10.25 0.59
C MET A 381 -9.78 -10.31 -0.69
N LEU A 382 -8.45 -10.17 -0.62
CA LEU A 382 -7.59 -10.03 -1.81
C LEU A 382 -6.98 -11.33 -2.34
N ALA A 383 -6.74 -12.32 -1.47
CA ALA A 383 -5.98 -13.52 -1.80
C ALA A 383 -6.66 -14.82 -1.36
N GLY A 384 -7.86 -14.74 -0.77
CA GLY A 384 -8.60 -15.91 -0.30
C GLY A 384 -7.90 -16.70 0.81
N ASN A 385 -6.95 -16.08 1.52
CA ASN A 385 -6.22 -16.71 2.62
C ASN A 385 -6.00 -15.71 3.76
N GLU A 386 -5.61 -16.18 4.94
CA GLU A 386 -5.42 -15.30 6.12
C GLU A 386 -4.08 -14.55 6.12
N GLY A 387 -3.35 -14.58 5.01
CA GLY A 387 -1.97 -14.09 4.92
C GLY A 387 -0.98 -14.98 5.66
N LEU A 388 -1.30 -16.26 5.87
CA LEU A 388 -0.35 -17.28 6.32
C LEU A 388 0.41 -17.76 5.08
N VAL A 389 1.72 -17.53 5.03
CA VAL A 389 2.57 -18.14 4.00
C VAL A 389 2.74 -19.59 4.44
N GLY A 390 2.04 -20.52 3.79
CA GLY A 390 2.21 -21.94 4.04
C GLY A 390 3.68 -22.31 3.90
N GLY A 391 4.25 -22.88 4.96
CA GLY A 391 5.38 -23.79 4.80
C GLY A 391 4.92 -24.98 3.96
N ASP A 392 5.83 -25.53 3.16
CA ASP A 392 5.64 -26.68 2.26
C ASP A 392 4.51 -27.62 2.69
N LEU A 393 3.39 -27.57 1.96
CA LEU A 393 2.55 -28.74 1.80
C LEU A 393 3.09 -29.49 0.60
N GLN A 394 4.10 -30.34 0.87
CA GLN A 394 4.37 -31.49 0.00
C GLN A 394 3.05 -32.23 -0.17
N GLY A 395 2.68 -32.43 -1.44
CA GLY A 395 1.46 -33.14 -1.78
C GLY A 395 1.49 -34.57 -1.26
N THR A 396 0.59 -34.87 -0.34
CA THR A 396 0.02 -36.21 -0.20
C THR A 396 -1.35 -36.20 -0.87
N LYS A 397 -1.37 -36.59 -2.14
CA LYS A 397 -2.60 -37.07 -2.77
C LYS A 397 -3.02 -38.33 -2.01
N SER A 398 -4.00 -38.26 -1.12
CA SER A 398 -4.76 -39.45 -0.75
C SER A 398 -5.82 -39.65 -1.82
N SER A 399 -5.59 -40.61 -2.70
CA SER A 399 -6.64 -41.19 -3.52
C SER A 399 -7.64 -41.88 -2.60
N THR A 400 -8.84 -41.35 -2.48
CA THR A 400 -9.97 -42.15 -2.00
C THR A 400 -10.82 -42.48 -3.21
N ALA A 401 -10.61 -43.70 -3.71
CA ALA A 401 -11.56 -44.35 -4.59
C ALA A 401 -12.83 -44.64 -3.79
N CYS A 402 -13.98 -44.22 -4.32
CA CYS A 402 -15.27 -44.81 -3.96
C CYS A 402 -15.90 -45.32 -5.25
N THR A 403 -15.81 -46.64 -5.36
CA THR A 403 -16.70 -47.52 -6.12
C THR A 403 -18.13 -47.42 -5.61
N SER A 404 -19.05 -47.78 -6.52
CA SER A 404 -20.51 -47.94 -6.45
C SER A 404 -21.34 -46.68 -6.43
#